data_AF-A0A1N6IK85-F1
#
_entry.id   AF-A0A1N6IK85-F1
#
_cell.length_a   1.000
_cell.length_b   1.000
_cell.length_c   1.000
_cell.angle_alpha   90.00
_cell.angle_beta   90.00
_cell.angle_gamma   90.00
#
_symmetry.space_group_name_H-M   'P 1'
#
loop_
_entity.id
_entity.type
_entity.pdbx_description
1 polymer ?
#
loop_
_entity_poly.entity_id
_entity_poly.type
_entity_poly.pdbx_seq_one_letter_code
_entity_poly.pdbx_strand_id
1 'polypeptide(L)'
;MQDQPSKGEESSDLPVAKDIEELARRLREAEHLEPEVRTEAADLLGDLTAALHPPEPQTEALAQSTAQLVRAVSDQHEPGLIEAAKERLEQAVIKAETKAPVATDIVLRLIDVLSGIGI
;
A
#
# COMPACT_ATOMS: atom_id res chain seq x y z
N MET A 1 -1.55 15.79 45.57
CA MET A 1 -0.61 14.93 44.83
C MET A 1 -1.40 14.38 43.65
N GLN A 2 -1.16 14.92 42.46
CA GLN A 2 -1.80 14.47 41.22
C GLN A 2 -0.88 13.41 40.61
N ASP A 3 -1.30 12.15 40.66
CA ASP A 3 -0.75 11.09 39.81
C ASP A 3 -1.50 11.16 38.48
N GLN A 4 -0.92 11.89 37.52
CA GLN A 4 -1.31 11.79 36.11
C GLN A 4 -0.72 10.49 35.56
N PRO A 5 -1.52 9.59 34.97
CA PRO A 5 -0.98 8.44 34.27
C PRO A 5 -0.31 8.90 32.96
N SER A 6 0.81 8.27 32.67
CA SER A 6 1.72 8.48 31.55
C SER A 6 1.01 8.70 30.21
N LYS A 7 1.12 9.92 29.69
CA LYS A 7 0.86 10.24 28.28
C LYS A 7 2.11 9.81 27.48
N GLY A 8 2.08 8.63 26.87
CA GLY A 8 3.24 8.10 26.14
C GLY A 8 2.98 6.96 25.17
N GLU A 9 1.72 6.63 24.85
CA GLU A 9 1.37 5.56 23.91
C GLU A 9 0.17 6.01 23.07
N GLU A 10 0.38 6.98 22.18
CA GLU A 10 -0.64 7.37 21.19
C GLU A 10 -0.02 7.27 19.79
N SER A 11 0.03 6.01 19.33
CA SER A 11 -0.08 5.58 17.95
C SER A 11 0.86 6.23 16.92
N SER A 12 2.09 5.71 16.83
CA SER A 12 2.90 5.83 15.60
C SER A 12 2.40 4.94 14.45
N ASP A 13 1.19 4.38 14.59
CA ASP A 13 0.48 3.71 13.50
C ASP A 13 -0.20 4.77 12.65
N LEU A 14 0.35 5.06 11.48
CA LEU A 14 -0.47 5.67 10.45
C LEU A 14 -1.67 4.75 10.18
N PRO A 15 -2.92 5.25 10.18
CA PRO A 15 -4.09 4.44 9.84
C PRO A 15 -3.91 3.73 8.50
N VAL A 16 -3.21 4.38 7.54
CA VAL A 16 -2.91 3.81 6.23
C VAL A 16 -1.98 2.60 6.26
N ALA A 17 -1.06 2.48 7.23
CA ALA A 17 -0.19 1.31 7.35
C ALA A 17 -1.01 0.06 7.74
N LYS A 18 -1.94 0.22 8.69
CA LYS A 18 -2.89 -0.82 9.08
C LYS A 18 -3.85 -1.18 7.94
N ASP A 19 -4.27 -0.20 7.14
CA ASP A 19 -5.06 -0.45 5.93
C ASP A 19 -4.27 -1.29 4.91
N ILE A 20 -2.98 -1.01 4.71
CA ILE A 20 -2.12 -1.77 3.79
C ILE A 20 -1.95 -3.22 4.27
N GLU A 21 -1.71 -3.46 5.57
CA GLU A 21 -1.62 -4.82 6.12
C GLU A 21 -2.92 -5.61 5.94
N GLU A 22 -4.07 -4.97 6.18
CA GLU A 22 -5.38 -5.59 5.95
C GLU A 22 -5.60 -5.90 4.47
N LEU A 23 -5.22 -4.99 3.58
CA LEU A 23 -5.31 -5.19 2.15
C LEU A 23 -4.38 -6.32 1.67
N ALA A 24 -3.18 -6.45 2.24
CA ALA A 24 -2.28 -7.55 1.95
C ALA A 24 -2.91 -8.91 2.33
N ARG A 25 -3.62 -8.97 3.47
CA ARG A 25 -4.37 -10.16 3.87
C ARG A 25 -5.49 -10.48 2.87
N ARG A 26 -6.31 -9.50 2.51
CA ARG A 26 -7.41 -9.68 1.54
C ARG A 26 -6.91 -10.13 0.17
N LEU A 27 -5.78 -9.59 -0.26
CA LEU A 27 -5.20 -9.95 -1.55
C LEU A 27 -4.71 -11.41 -1.58
N ARG A 28 -4.25 -11.97 -0.45
CA ARG A 28 -3.98 -13.43 -0.33
C ARG A 28 -5.25 -14.28 -0.53
N GLU A 29 -6.40 -13.75 -0.16
CA GLU A 29 -7.71 -14.40 -0.26
C GLU A 29 -8.40 -14.15 -1.62
N ALA A 30 -7.84 -13.30 -2.49
CA ALA A 30 -8.42 -12.94 -3.77
C ALA A 30 -8.34 -14.09 -4.80
N GLU A 31 -9.31 -15.00 -4.78
CA GLU A 31 -9.29 -16.23 -5.61
C GLU A 31 -9.26 -15.99 -7.12
N HIS A 32 -9.66 -14.80 -7.57
CA HIS A 32 -9.60 -14.39 -8.98
C HIS A 32 -8.17 -14.12 -9.49
N LEU A 33 -7.21 -13.95 -8.58
CA LEU A 33 -5.79 -13.79 -8.88
C LEU A 33 -5.09 -15.15 -8.84
N GLU A 34 -4.03 -15.30 -9.64
CA GLU A 34 -3.17 -16.48 -9.53
C GLU A 34 -2.49 -16.53 -8.16
N PRO A 35 -2.30 -17.71 -7.55
CA PRO A 35 -1.77 -17.84 -6.18
C PRO A 35 -0.36 -17.25 -6.03
N GLU A 36 0.45 -17.31 -7.09
CA GLU A 36 1.80 -16.71 -7.12
C GLU A 36 1.70 -15.19 -7.05
N VAL A 37 0.84 -14.59 -7.88
CA VAL A 37 0.59 -13.14 -7.93
C VAL A 37 0.04 -12.63 -6.60
N ARG A 38 -0.89 -13.36 -5.98
CA ARG A 38 -1.42 -13.01 -4.65
C ARG A 38 -0.33 -12.95 -3.59
N THR A 39 0.56 -13.94 -3.59
CA THR A 39 1.61 -14.05 -2.59
C THR A 39 2.62 -12.92 -2.78
N GLU A 40 3.08 -12.72 -4.02
CA GLU A 40 4.06 -11.70 -4.35
C GLU A 40 3.54 -10.29 -4.06
N ALA A 41 2.33 -9.95 -4.49
CA ALA A 41 1.74 -8.64 -4.21
C ALA A 41 1.49 -8.41 -2.70
N ALA A 42 1.10 -9.45 -1.95
CA ALA A 42 0.94 -9.32 -0.50
C ALA A 42 2.27 -9.16 0.24
N ASP A 43 3.34 -9.82 -0.23
CA ASP A 43 4.68 -9.67 0.34
C ASP A 43 5.24 -8.27 0.05
N LEU A 44 5.06 -7.75 -1.17
CA LEU A 44 5.42 -6.37 -1.54
C LEU A 44 4.68 -5.32 -0.68
N LEU A 45 3.43 -5.56 -0.31
CA LEU A 45 2.71 -4.68 0.61
C LEU A 45 3.29 -4.71 2.03
N GLY A 46 3.75 -5.87 2.49
CA GLY A 46 4.49 -5.98 3.76
C GLY A 46 5.79 -5.19 3.74
N ASP A 47 6.57 -5.33 2.65
CA ASP A 47 7.81 -4.57 2.44
C ASP A 47 7.54 -3.06 2.37
N LEU A 48 6.44 -2.66 1.73
CA LEU A 48 6.03 -1.27 1.67
C LEU A 48 5.71 -0.73 3.07
N THR A 49 4.92 -1.44 3.87
CA THR A 49 4.63 -1.03 5.26
C THR A 49 5.90 -0.87 6.08
N ALA A 50 6.88 -1.77 5.92
CA ALA A 50 8.18 -1.65 6.58
C ALA A 50 8.98 -0.43 6.08
N ALA A 51 8.96 -0.15 4.77
CA ALA A 51 9.65 1.00 4.17
C ALA A 51 9.00 2.35 4.52
N LEU A 52 7.72 2.35 4.85
CA LEU A 52 6.96 3.53 5.30
C LEU A 52 7.14 3.82 6.81
N HIS A 53 7.92 3.01 7.54
CA HIS A 53 8.16 3.20 8.96
C HIS A 53 9.54 3.86 9.23
N PRO A 54 9.61 4.98 9.96
CA PRO A 54 8.49 5.69 10.58
C PRO A 54 7.63 6.47 9.55
N PRO A 55 6.35 6.72 9.88
CA PRO A 55 5.46 7.58 9.11
C PRO A 55 6.09 8.90 8.65
N GLU A 56 6.09 9.16 7.35
CA GLU A 56 6.47 10.46 6.82
C GLU A 56 5.35 11.11 5.99
N PRO A 57 5.14 12.44 6.10
CA PRO A 57 4.13 13.15 5.30
C PRO A 57 4.33 12.98 3.79
N GLN A 58 5.59 12.94 3.34
CA GLN A 58 5.93 12.74 1.92
C GLN A 58 5.49 11.38 1.36
N THR A 59 5.31 10.36 2.20
CA THR A 59 4.94 9.02 1.78
C THR A 59 3.46 8.70 1.99
N GLU A 60 2.71 9.60 2.62
CA GLU A 60 1.27 9.42 2.87
C GLU A 60 0.48 9.23 1.57
N ALA A 61 0.76 10.06 0.55
CA ALA A 61 0.13 9.93 -0.76
C ALA A 61 0.48 8.60 -1.45
N LEU A 62 1.73 8.14 -1.30
CA LEU A 62 2.18 6.86 -1.85
C LEU A 62 1.44 5.70 -1.19
N ALA A 63 1.36 5.70 0.13
CA ALA A 63 0.65 4.70 0.92
C ALA A 63 -0.85 4.68 0.58
N GLN A 64 -1.48 5.85 0.53
CA GLN A 64 -2.91 5.98 0.25
C GLN A 64 -3.26 5.53 -1.18
N SER A 65 -2.49 5.95 -2.18
CA SER A 65 -2.73 5.51 -3.56
C SER A 65 -2.45 4.03 -3.76
N THR A 66 -1.49 3.45 -3.01
CA THR A 66 -1.25 2.00 -3.03
C THR A 66 -2.47 1.27 -2.48
N ALA A 67 -2.98 1.70 -1.33
CA ALA A 67 -4.18 1.12 -0.74
C ALA A 67 -5.40 1.19 -1.68
N GLN A 68 -5.55 2.30 -2.42
CA GLN A 68 -6.63 2.46 -3.41
C GLN A 68 -6.52 1.47 -4.57
N LEU A 69 -5.31 1.27 -5.14
CA LEU A 69 -5.09 0.31 -6.22
C LEU A 69 -5.37 -1.12 -5.74
N VAL A 70 -4.76 -1.52 -4.62
CA VAL A 70 -4.90 -2.88 -4.07
C VAL A 70 -6.36 -3.18 -3.76
N ARG A 71 -7.09 -2.20 -3.23
CA ARG A 71 -8.52 -2.34 -3.00
C ARG A 71 -9.30 -2.54 -4.29
N ALA A 72 -9.04 -1.73 -5.31
CA ALA A 72 -9.72 -1.85 -6.59
C ALA A 72 -9.48 -3.22 -7.24
N VAL A 73 -8.27 -3.76 -7.13
CA VAL A 73 -7.93 -5.12 -7.60
C VAL A 73 -8.64 -6.17 -6.75
N SER A 74 -8.47 -6.13 -5.43
CA SER A 74 -9.01 -7.13 -4.51
C SER A 74 -10.54 -7.22 -4.58
N ASP A 75 -11.21 -6.08 -4.72
CA ASP A 75 -12.67 -5.98 -4.81
C ASP A 75 -13.20 -6.19 -6.25
N GLN A 76 -12.34 -6.54 -7.22
CA GLN A 76 -12.69 -6.77 -8.64
C GLN A 76 -13.47 -5.60 -9.25
N HIS A 77 -12.98 -4.38 -9.03
CA HIS A 77 -13.58 -3.19 -9.62
C HIS A 77 -13.50 -3.22 -11.16
N GLU A 78 -14.33 -2.40 -11.80
CA GLU A 78 -14.28 -2.24 -13.25
C GLU A 78 -12.87 -1.80 -13.72
N PRO A 79 -12.40 -2.26 -14.90
CA PRO A 79 -11.05 -1.97 -15.39
C PRO A 79 -10.69 -0.48 -15.35
N GLY A 80 -11.61 0.40 -15.75
CA GLY A 80 -11.38 1.84 -15.72
C GLY A 80 -11.17 2.43 -14.31
N LEU A 81 -11.71 1.80 -13.26
CA LEU A 81 -11.44 2.20 -11.88
C LEU A 81 -10.06 1.74 -11.42
N ILE A 82 -9.62 0.56 -11.89
CA ILE A 82 -8.29 0.02 -11.60
C ILE A 82 -7.23 0.87 -12.31
N GLU A 83 -7.41 1.17 -13.60
CA GLU A 83 -6.55 2.08 -14.36
C GLU A 83 -6.45 3.45 -13.69
N ALA A 84 -7.58 4.05 -13.31
CA ALA A 84 -7.56 5.35 -12.63
C ALA A 84 -6.87 5.30 -11.26
N ALA A 85 -6.92 4.17 -10.54
CA ALA A 85 -6.18 4.00 -9.29
C ALA A 85 -4.67 3.84 -9.54
N LYS A 86 -4.29 3.11 -10.59
CA LYS A 86 -2.92 2.95 -11.06
C LYS A 86 -2.31 4.30 -11.45
N GLU A 87 -3.00 5.10 -12.26
CA GLU A 87 -2.52 6.44 -12.66
C GLU A 87 -2.26 7.34 -11.45
N ARG A 88 -3.15 7.33 -10.45
CA ARG A 88 -2.95 8.10 -9.20
C ARG A 88 -1.72 7.62 -8.44
N LEU A 89 -1.49 6.31 -8.40
CA LEU A 89 -0.32 5.72 -7.75
C LEU A 89 0.98 6.10 -8.46
N GLU A 90 1.01 6.05 -9.79
CA GLU A 90 2.16 6.49 -10.58
C GLU A 90 2.50 7.97 -10.31
N GLN A 91 1.49 8.84 -10.17
CA GLN A 91 1.70 10.23 -9.78
C GLN A 91 2.24 10.37 -8.34
N ALA A 92 1.85 9.50 -7.42
CA ALA A 92 2.37 9.48 -6.07
C ALA A 92 3.83 9.00 -6.04
N VAL A 93 4.18 8.02 -6.87
CA VAL A 93 5.57 7.54 -7.05
C VAL A 93 6.47 8.68 -7.49
N ILE A 94 6.11 9.42 -8.54
CA ILE A 94 6.92 10.54 -9.06
C ILE A 94 7.20 11.59 -7.97
N LYS A 95 6.22 11.85 -7.10
CA LYS A 95 6.37 12.83 -6.00
C LYS A 95 7.23 12.30 -4.85
N ALA A 96 7.13 11.00 -4.56
CA ALA A 96 7.81 10.36 -3.44
C ALA A 96 9.23 9.88 -3.79
N GLU A 97 9.57 9.67 -5.07
CA GLU A 97 10.81 9.01 -5.52
C GLU A 97 12.08 9.62 -4.91
N THR A 98 12.16 10.96 -4.86
CA THR A 98 13.35 11.66 -4.31
C THR A 98 13.48 11.55 -2.79
N LYS A 99 12.39 11.21 -2.09
CA LYS A 99 12.33 11.19 -0.61
C LYS A 99 12.27 9.78 -0.06
N ALA A 100 11.61 8.86 -0.76
CA ALA A 100 11.40 7.49 -0.37
C ALA A 100 11.67 6.54 -1.55
N PRO A 101 12.91 6.52 -2.09
CA PRO A 101 13.25 5.74 -3.27
C PRO A 101 13.00 4.23 -3.10
N VAL A 102 13.19 3.73 -1.87
CA VAL A 102 12.93 2.31 -1.53
C VAL A 102 11.44 2.01 -1.60
N ALA A 103 10.59 2.86 -1.01
CA ALA A 103 9.14 2.66 -1.04
C ALA A 103 8.60 2.76 -2.47
N THR A 104 9.14 3.66 -3.29
CA THR A 104 8.74 3.78 -4.70
C THR A 104 9.16 2.57 -5.55
N ASP A 105 10.35 2.00 -5.31
CA ASP A 105 10.79 0.78 -6.02
C ASP A 105 9.86 -0.41 -5.71
N ILE A 106 9.47 -0.58 -4.45
CA ILE A 106 8.50 -1.61 -4.03
C ILE A 106 7.15 -1.40 -4.72
N VAL A 107 6.67 -0.16 -4.78
CA VAL A 107 5.39 0.18 -5.44
C VAL A 107 5.44 -0.09 -6.94
N LEU A 108 6.55 0.22 -7.61
CA LEU A 108 6.69 -0.06 -9.05
C LEU A 108 6.62 -1.56 -9.32
N ARG A 109 7.33 -2.37 -8.53
CA ARG A 109 7.22 -3.84 -8.62
C ARG A 109 5.81 -4.33 -8.37
N LEU A 110 5.10 -3.74 -7.40
CA LEU A 110 3.70 -4.08 -7.14
C LEU A 110 2.82 -3.78 -8.37
N ILE A 111 3.02 -2.64 -9.03
CA ILE A 111 2.29 -2.30 -10.26
C ILE A 111 2.58 -3.32 -11.36
N ASP A 112 3.84 -3.73 -11.55
CA ASP A 112 4.23 -4.73 -12.55
C ASP A 112 3.55 -6.08 -12.29
N VAL A 113 3.60 -6.56 -11.04
CA VAL A 113 2.96 -7.82 -10.61
C VAL A 113 1.46 -7.79 -10.88
N LEU A 114 0.80 -6.67 -10.55
CA LEU A 114 -0.64 -6.50 -10.76
C LEU A 114 -1.01 -6.23 -12.22
N SER A 115 -0.09 -5.74 -13.06
CA SER A 115 -0.33 -5.52 -14.49
C SER A 115 -0.12 -6.80 -15.32
N GLY A 116 0.72 -7.73 -14.84
CA GLY A 116 1.02 -9.00 -15.52
C GLY A 116 -0.20 -9.95 -15.70
N ILE A 117 -1.28 -9.69 -14.97
CA ILE A 117 -2.53 -10.47 -14.95
C ILE A 117 -3.63 -9.92 -15.86
N GLY A 118 -3.35 -8.88 -16.66
CA GLY A 118 -4.29 -8.36 -17.66
C GLY A 118 -5.29 -7.33 -17.15
N ILE A 119 -4.94 -6.62 -16.08
CA ILE A 119 -5.60 -5.38 -15.63
C ILE A 119 -4.85 -4.15 -16.13
#